data_AF-F3KHZ7-F1
#
_entry.id   AF-F3KHZ7-F1
#
_cell.length_a   1.000
_cell.length_b   1.000
_cell.length_c   1.000
_cell.angle_alpha   90.00
_cell.angle_beta   90.00
_cell.angle_gamma   90.00
#
_symmetry.space_group_name_H-M   'P 1'
#
loop_
_entity.id
_entity.type
_entity.pdbx_description
1 polymer ?
#
loop_
_entity_poly.entity_id
_entity_poly.type
_entity_poly.pdbx_seq_one_letter_code
_entity_poly.pdbx_strand_id
1 'polypeptide(L)' 'MANYTAQVNSIHKKFADSLKKAKTRQSLNKAYSTHKKEHEKLLKSHLAEEMRQIKKIKAKLD' A
#
# COMPACT_ATOMS: atom_id res chain seq x y z
N MET A 1 -12.47 -6.84 -6.36
CA MET A 1 -11.35 -5.92 -6.01
C MET A 1 -11.03 -6.13 -4.55
N ALA A 2 -9.81 -6.53 -4.20
CA ALA A 2 -9.40 -6.42 -2.81
C ALA A 2 -9.48 -4.91 -2.47
N ASN A 3 -10.34 -4.56 -1.51
CA ASN A 3 -10.56 -3.16 -1.15
C ASN A 3 -9.22 -2.55 -0.71
N TYR A 4 -8.87 -1.36 -1.20
CA TYR A 4 -7.65 -0.63 -0.83
C TYR A 4 -7.45 -0.65 0.70
N THR A 5 -8.54 -0.43 1.45
CA THR A 5 -8.55 -0.49 2.92
C THR A 5 -8.13 -1.85 3.48
N ALA A 6 -8.56 -2.96 2.88
CA ALA A 6 -8.18 -4.31 3.32
C ALA A 6 -6.69 -4.57 3.09
N GLN A 7 -6.13 -4.08 1.97
CA GLN A 7 -4.71 -4.20 1.66
C GLN A 7 -3.85 -3.32 2.58
N VAL A 8 -4.29 -2.08 2.85
CA VAL A 8 -3.68 -1.20 3.84
C VAL A 8 -3.65 -1.85 5.23
N ASN A 9 -4.77 -2.42 5.68
CA ASN A 9 -4.86 -3.11 6.97
C ASN A 9 -3.89 -4.30 7.05
N SER A 10 -3.75 -5.07 5.96
CA SER A 10 -2.77 -6.15 5.90
C SER A 10 -1.33 -5.66 6.01
N ILE A 11 -0.99 -4.51 5.40
CA ILE A 11 0.35 -3.92 5.47
C ILE A 11 0.63 -3.46 6.91
N HIS A 12 -0.33 -2.81 7.57
CA HIS A 12 -0.18 -2.41 8.97
C HIS A 12 -0.03 -3.61 9.92
N LYS A 13 -0.79 -4.68 9.70
CA LYS A 13 -0.66 -5.91 10.50
C LYS A 13 0.75 -6.52 10.37
N LYS A 14 1.25 -6.66 9.15
CA LYS A 14 2.61 -7.15 8.89
C LYS A 14 3.68 -6.27 9.55
N PHE A 15 3.51 -4.95 9.50
CA PHE A 15 4.42 -4.02 10.15
C PHE A 15 4.40 -4.16 11.67
N ALA A 16 3.22 -4.23 12.29
CA ALA A 16 3.09 -4.45 13.74
C ALA A 16 3.75 -5.77 14.18
N ASP A 17 3.56 -6.85 13.42
CA ASP A 17 4.22 -8.13 13.70
C ASP A 17 5.75 -8.06 13.50
N SER A 18 6.21 -7.29 12.51
CA SER A 18 7.63 -7.05 12.28
C SER A 18 8.27 -6.23 13.40
N LEU A 19 7.56 -5.25 13.95
CA LEU A 19 8.00 -4.48 15.11
C LEU A 19 8.14 -5.36 16.35
N LYS A 20 7.17 -6.25 16.60
CA LYS A 20 7.23 -7.19 17.74
C LYS A 20 8.41 -8.17 17.67
N LYS A 21 8.83 -8.55 16.46
CA LYS A 21 9.93 -9.49 16.22
C LYS A 21 11.31 -8.82 16.15
N ALA A 22 11.35 -7.51 15.93
CA ALA A 22 12.59 -6.76 15.80
C ALA A 22 13.34 -6.68 17.14
N LYS A 23 14.60 -7.10 17.15
CA LYS A 23 15.47 -7.08 18.35
C LYS A 23 16.58 -6.02 18.28
N THR A 24 16.73 -5.34 17.14
CA THR A 24 17.80 -4.37 16.91
C THR A 24 17.29 -3.12 16.20
N ARG A 25 17.97 -1.99 16.38
CA ARG A 25 17.68 -0.72 15.68
C ARG A 25 17.68 -0.89 14.15
N GLN A 26 18.60 -1.68 13.61
CA GLN A 26 18.65 -1.97 12.18
C GLN A 26 17.41 -2.72 11.70
N SER A 27 16.94 -3.71 12.48
CA SER A 27 15.71 -4.45 12.13
C SER A 27 14.45 -3.57 12.19
N LEU A 28 14.39 -2.62 13.13
CA LEU A 28 13.30 -1.63 13.21
C LEU A 28 13.30 -0.71 11.99
N ASN A 29 14.45 -0.16 11.61
CA ASN A 29 14.59 0.70 10.43
C ASN A 29 14.23 -0.04 9.15
N LYS A 30 14.63 -1.32 9.04
CA LYS A 30 14.25 -2.17 7.92
C LYS A 30 12.75 -2.40 7.87
N ALA A 31 12.11 -2.73 9.00
CA ALA A 31 10.66 -2.93 9.06
C ALA A 31 9.89 -1.68 8.60
N TYR A 32 10.32 -0.49 9.03
CA TYR A 32 9.73 0.77 8.59
C TYR A 32 9.93 1.03 7.09
N SER A 33 11.16 0.84 6.59
CA SER A 33 11.47 1.02 5.17
C SER A 33 10.64 0.10 4.27
N THR A 34 10.50 -1.17 4.66
CA THR A 34 9.64 -2.14 3.96
C THR A 34 8.17 -1.71 4.01
N HIS A 35 7.66 -1.33 5.18
CA HIS A 35 6.29 -0.84 5.35
C HIS A 35 5.99 0.35 4.44
N LYS A 36 6.85 1.37 4.44
CA LYS A 36 6.74 2.57 3.59
C LYS A 36 6.67 2.18 2.11
N LYS A 37 7.58 1.31 1.65
CA LYS A 37 7.63 0.86 0.26
C LYS A 37 6.38 0.09 -0.17
N GLU A 38 5.86 -0.79 0.68
CA GLU A 38 4.62 -1.53 0.39
C GLU A 38 3.42 -0.57 0.30
N HIS A 39 3.32 0.40 1.21
CA HIS A 39 2.27 1.43 1.21
C HIS A 39 2.32 2.31 -0.05
N GLU A 40 3.49 2.85 -0.39
CA GLU A 40 3.67 3.69 -1.58
C GLU A 40 3.33 2.94 -2.87
N LYS A 41 3.74 1.67 -2.97
CA LYS A 41 3.41 0.82 -4.11
C LYS A 41 1.89 0.63 -4.24
N LEU A 42 1.22 0.32 -3.13
CA LEU A 42 -0.22 0.14 -3.09
C LEU A 42 -0.95 1.42 -3.51
N LEU A 43 -0.58 2.56 -2.93
CA LEU A 43 -1.17 3.86 -3.27
C LEU A 43 -1.01 4.18 -4.77
N LYS A 44 0.20 3.98 -5.31
CA LYS A 44 0.46 4.20 -6.74
C LYS A 44 -0.43 3.34 -7.64
N SER A 45 -0.60 2.06 -7.31
CA SER A 45 -1.48 1.15 -8.05
C SER A 45 -2.94 1.60 -7.97
N HIS A 46 -3.42 1.97 -6.78
CA HIS A 46 -4.78 2.43 -6.57
C HIS A 46 -5.11 3.69 -7.39
N LEU A 47 -4.26 4.72 -7.31
CA LEU A 47 -4.44 5.96 -8.08
C LEU A 47 -4.39 5.72 -9.60
N ALA A 48 -3.55 4.79 -10.07
CA ALA A 48 -3.49 4.43 -11.48
C ALA A 48 -4.78 3.74 -11.95
N GLU A 49 -5.42 2.92 -11.12
CA GLU A 49 -6.73 2.32 -11.40
C GLU A 49 -7.82 3.39 -11.47
N GLU A 50 -7.88 4.31 -10.51
CA GLU A 50 -8.83 5.43 -10.52
C GLU A 50 -8.67 6.29 -11.79
N MET A 51 -7.43 6.59 -12.18
CA MET A 51 -7.17 7.35 -13.40
C MET A 51 -7.62 6.60 -14.66
N ARG A 52 -7.48 5.26 -14.71
CA ARG A 52 -8.01 4.44 -15.81
C ARG A 52 -9.53 4.48 -15.84
N GLN A 53 -10.20 4.45 -14.68
CA GLN A 53 -11.65 4.57 -14.58
C GLN A 53 -12.12 5.93 -15.12
N ILE A 54 -11.47 7.03 -14.71
CA ILE A 54 -11.76 8.37 -15.22
C ILE A 54 -11.61 8.43 -16.74
N LYS A 55 -10.50 7.92 -17.29
CA LYS A 55 -10.27 7.89 -18.75
C LYS A 55 -11.37 7.13 -19.49
N LYS A 56 -11.79 5.98 -18.95
CA LYS A 56 -12.87 5.16 -19.53
C LYS A 56 -14.22 5.86 -19.49
N ILE A 57 -14.52 6.61 -18.44
CA ILE A 57 -15.75 7.41 -18.34
C ILE A 57 -15.70 8.57 -19.32
N LYS A 58 -14.59 9.31 -19.38
CA LYS A 58 -14.39 10.41 -20.33
C LYS A 58 -14.58 9.97 -21.78
N ALA A 59 -14.01 8.83 -22.17
CA ALA A 59 -14.16 8.28 -23.52
C ALA A 59 -15.58 7.82 -23.89
N LYS A 60 -16.52 7.80 -22.93
CA LYS A 60 -17.95 7.52 -23.18
C LYS A 60 -18.82 8.78 -23.20
N LEU A 61 -18.23 9.93 -22.86
CA LEU A 61 -18.91 11.23 -22.84
C LEU A 61 -18.67 12.02 -24.15
N ASP A 62 -17.66 11.63 -24.93
CA ASP A 62 -17.51 11.95 -26.36
C ASP A 62 -18.29 10.93 -27.22
#